data_AF-A0A8J3ANN5-F1
#
_entry.id   AF-A0A8J3ANN5-F1
#
_cell.length_a   1.000
_cell.length_b   1.000
_cell.length_c   1.000
_cell.angle_alpha   90.00
_cell.angle_beta   90.00
_cell.angle_gamma   90.00
#
_symmetry.space_group_name_H-M   'P 1'
#
loop_
_entity.id
_entity.type
_entity.pdbx_description
1 polymer ?
#
loop_
_entity_poly.entity_id
_entity_poly.type
_entity_poly.pdbx_seq_one_letter_code
_entity_poly.pdbx_strand_id
1 'polypeptide(L)'
;MIHHKKRIVGMFLLCVAIIWYIFYKPTFLMNGNNKKNIVETIQSLNDANQSIEIVKIYDFKKDRYVAYLHDNIPAYIHFEKNTVGNYKFIDADYGYTGLENKTEENLQVFPLFRGYKDGKPLPLNLLVITNYENTVAKLGVRVVNATGSTEKSEINVSTPSASILTMYKASEAFSLEYKYFDKNGKLIK
;
A
#
# COMPACT_ATOMS: atom_id res chain seq x y z
N MET A 1 -34.93 35.78 33.89
CA MET A 1 -34.82 34.31 34.05
C MET A 1 -34.91 33.52 32.73
N ILE A 2 -35.77 33.91 31.77
CA ILE A 2 -35.97 33.20 30.49
C ILE A 2 -34.72 33.22 29.58
N HIS A 3 -34.00 34.35 29.49
CA HIS A 3 -32.77 34.45 28.69
C HIS A 3 -31.63 33.56 29.19
N HIS A 4 -31.55 33.32 30.50
CA HIS A 4 -30.51 32.47 31.09
C HIS A 4 -30.75 30.98 30.78
N LYS A 5 -32.02 30.54 30.79
CA LYS A 5 -32.41 29.17 30.39
C LYS A 5 -32.15 28.93 28.89
N LYS A 6 -32.47 29.90 28.02
CA LYS A 6 -32.20 29.81 26.58
C LYS A 6 -30.69 29.74 26.26
N ARG A 7 -29.85 30.48 26.99
CA ARG A 7 -28.38 30.40 26.88
C ARG A 7 -27.83 29.03 27.27
N ILE A 8 -28.31 28.46 28.38
CA ILE A 8 -27.88 27.12 28.84
C ILE A 8 -28.27 26.04 27.82
N VAL A 9 -29.50 26.09 27.29
CA VAL A 9 -29.95 25.15 26.25
C VAL A 9 -29.12 25.28 24.97
N GLY A 10 -28.82 26.51 24.54
CA GLY A 10 -27.95 26.74 23.38
C GLY A 10 -26.54 26.19 23.58
N MET A 11 -25.95 26.39 24.75
CA MET A 11 -24.62 25.88 25.08
C MET A 11 -24.60 24.35 25.15
N PHE A 12 -25.66 23.74 25.69
CA PHE A 12 -25.82 22.28 25.71
C PHE A 12 -25.94 21.69 24.30
N LEU A 13 -26.75 22.28 23.42
CA LEU A 13 -26.88 21.84 22.02
C LEU A 13 -25.55 21.98 21.25
N LEU A 14 -24.79 23.05 21.50
CA LEU A 14 -23.46 23.22 20.93
C LEU A 14 -22.50 22.12 21.40
N CYS A 15 -22.50 21.80 22.70
CA CYS A 15 -21.70 20.69 23.24
C CYS A 15 -22.09 19.34 22.62
N VAL A 16 -23.39 19.06 22.48
CA VAL A 16 -23.87 17.84 21.81
C VAL A 16 -23.42 17.79 20.35
N ALA A 17 -23.51 18.90 19.62
CA ALA A 17 -23.06 18.99 18.23
C ALA A 17 -21.54 18.80 18.10
N ILE A 18 -20.74 19.37 19.00
CA ILE A 18 -19.29 19.18 19.03
C ILE A 18 -18.94 17.73 19.34
N ILE A 19 -19.60 17.11 20.32
CA ILE A 19 -19.41 15.69 20.65
C ILE A 19 -19.77 14.84 19.43
N TRP A 20 -20.94 15.06 18.81
CA TRP A 20 -21.33 14.36 17.59
C TRP A 20 -20.30 14.54 16.48
N TYR A 21 -19.83 15.76 16.22
CA TYR A 21 -18.82 15.99 15.21
C TYR A 21 -17.52 15.23 15.50
N ILE A 22 -17.03 15.22 16.76
CA ILE A 22 -15.81 14.49 17.14
C ILE A 22 -15.99 12.98 16.94
N PHE A 23 -17.15 12.42 17.30
CA PHE A 23 -17.41 10.99 17.18
C PHE A 23 -17.70 10.53 15.74
N TYR A 24 -18.31 11.38 14.91
CA TYR A 24 -18.62 11.05 13.51
C TYR A 24 -17.55 11.49 12.50
N LYS A 25 -16.68 12.47 12.81
CA LYS A 25 -15.57 12.87 11.92
C LYS A 25 -14.71 11.68 11.45
N PRO A 26 -14.34 10.70 12.31
CA PRO A 26 -13.62 9.50 11.86
C PRO A 26 -14.41 8.61 10.90
N THR A 27 -15.75 8.63 10.98
CA THR A 27 -16.62 7.89 10.04
C THR A 27 -16.75 8.58 8.67
N PHE A 28 -16.50 9.89 8.58
CA PHE A 28 -16.49 10.63 7.32
C PHE A 28 -15.15 10.56 6.55
N LEU A 29 -14.07 10.10 7.19
CA LEU A 29 -12.80 9.86 6.51
C LEU A 29 -12.92 8.59 5.66
N MET A 30 -13.38 8.76 4.41
CA MET A 30 -13.60 7.69 3.44
C MET A 30 -12.44 7.59 2.44
N ASN A 31 -11.21 7.73 2.91
CA ASN A 31 -10.02 7.91 2.06
C ASN A 31 -9.76 6.69 1.13
N GLY A 32 -10.07 5.48 1.60
CA GLY A 32 -9.75 4.23 0.90
C GLY A 32 -10.95 3.39 0.46
N ASN A 33 -12.18 3.90 0.57
CA ASN A 33 -13.39 3.07 0.45
C ASN A 33 -13.72 2.66 -0.99
N ASN A 34 -13.45 3.53 -1.96
CA ASN A 34 -13.72 3.32 -3.36
C ASN A 34 -12.62 3.97 -4.22
N LYS A 35 -12.58 3.64 -5.51
CA LYS A 35 -11.55 4.12 -6.45
C LYS A 35 -11.45 5.65 -6.48
N LYS A 36 -12.57 6.38 -6.44
CA LYS A 36 -12.57 7.84 -6.45
C LYS A 36 -11.85 8.41 -5.23
N ASN A 37 -12.22 7.99 -4.03
CA ASN A 37 -11.58 8.52 -2.82
C ASN A 37 -10.12 8.10 -2.67
N ILE A 38 -9.76 6.91 -3.17
CA ILE A 38 -8.36 6.47 -3.24
C ILE A 38 -7.56 7.43 -4.12
N VAL A 39 -8.04 7.74 -5.33
CA VAL A 39 -7.39 8.68 -6.25
C VAL A 39 -7.29 10.07 -5.65
N GLU A 40 -8.38 10.59 -5.06
CA GLU A 40 -8.39 11.89 -4.36
C GLU A 40 -7.36 11.93 -3.23
N THR A 41 -7.23 10.83 -2.47
CA THR A 41 -6.24 10.73 -1.39
C THR A 41 -4.82 10.79 -1.96
N ILE A 42 -4.51 9.99 -2.99
CA ILE A 42 -3.17 9.98 -3.62
C ILE A 42 -2.82 11.38 -4.16
N GLN A 43 -3.73 11.99 -4.90
CA GLN A 43 -3.57 13.34 -5.47
C GLN A 43 -3.40 14.41 -4.39
N SER A 44 -4.07 14.28 -3.23
CA SER A 44 -3.90 15.21 -2.11
C SER A 44 -2.55 15.11 -1.41
N LEU A 45 -1.86 13.96 -1.53
CA LEU A 45 -0.58 13.70 -0.87
C LEU A 45 0.62 14.07 -1.74
N ASN A 46 0.48 14.04 -3.07
CA ASN A 46 1.56 14.29 -4.02
C ASN A 46 1.29 15.53 -4.89
N ASP A 47 0.54 15.37 -5.99
CA ASP A 47 0.13 16.44 -6.89
C ASP A 47 -1.32 16.20 -7.34
N ALA A 48 -2.14 17.24 -7.22
CA ALA A 48 -3.56 17.22 -7.59
C ALA A 48 -3.80 16.92 -9.08
N ASN A 49 -2.85 17.26 -9.96
CA ASN A 49 -2.98 17.07 -11.39
C ASN A 49 -2.33 15.77 -11.90
N GLN A 50 -1.74 14.99 -10.99
CA GLN A 50 -1.04 13.78 -11.36
C GLN A 50 -1.99 12.73 -11.93
N SER A 51 -1.54 12.04 -12.99
CA SER A 51 -2.27 10.92 -13.56
C SER A 51 -2.14 9.70 -12.67
N ILE A 52 -3.25 9.20 -12.13
CA ILE A 52 -3.28 8.02 -11.27
C ILE A 52 -4.03 6.87 -11.95
N GLU A 53 -3.33 5.76 -12.16
CA GLU A 53 -3.93 4.51 -12.63
C GLU A 53 -3.85 3.44 -11.54
N ILE A 54 -4.99 3.08 -10.94
CA ILE A 54 -5.05 1.93 -10.03
C ILE A 54 -4.90 0.64 -10.84
N VAL A 55 -3.82 -0.10 -10.58
CA VAL A 55 -3.51 -1.39 -11.18
C VAL A 55 -4.27 -2.50 -10.45
N LYS A 56 -4.21 -2.53 -9.11
CA LYS A 56 -4.88 -3.56 -8.30
C LYS A 56 -5.08 -3.14 -6.85
N ILE A 57 -6.12 -3.68 -6.23
CA ILE A 57 -6.42 -3.50 -4.80
C ILE A 57 -6.31 -4.85 -4.11
N TYR A 58 -5.55 -4.90 -3.02
CA TYR A 58 -5.35 -6.05 -2.16
C TYR A 58 -5.88 -5.77 -0.77
N ASP A 59 -6.82 -6.59 -0.30
CA ASP A 59 -7.34 -6.54 1.06
C ASP A 59 -6.77 -7.71 1.89
N PHE A 60 -6.01 -7.40 2.95
CA PHE A 60 -5.47 -8.34 3.93
C PHE A 60 -6.02 -8.03 5.32
N LYS A 61 -7.05 -8.77 5.76
CA LYS A 61 -7.73 -8.52 7.04
C LYS A 61 -8.25 -7.09 7.13
N LYS A 62 -7.54 -6.21 7.84
CA LYS A 62 -7.87 -4.79 8.00
C LYS A 62 -7.08 -3.91 7.03
N ASP A 63 -6.00 -4.41 6.46
CA ASP A 63 -5.12 -3.64 5.60
C ASP A 63 -5.59 -3.70 4.15
N ARG A 64 -5.54 -2.56 3.47
CA ARG A 64 -5.77 -2.44 2.04
C ARG A 64 -4.55 -1.81 1.41
N TYR A 65 -3.91 -2.53 0.51
CA TYR A 65 -2.82 -2.00 -0.31
C TYR A 65 -3.36 -1.79 -1.72
N VAL A 66 -3.23 -0.57 -2.21
CA VAL A 66 -3.58 -0.22 -3.59
C VAL A 66 -2.28 -0.06 -4.34
N ALA A 67 -2.04 -0.95 -5.30
CA ALA A 67 -0.99 -0.79 -6.29
C ALA A 67 -1.50 0.13 -7.40
N TYR A 68 -0.73 1.18 -7.70
CA TYR A 68 -1.08 2.15 -8.73
C TYR A 68 0.17 2.59 -9.50
N LEU A 69 -0.08 3.20 -10.65
CA LEU A 69 0.92 3.98 -11.38
C LEU A 69 0.59 5.45 -11.22
N HIS A 70 1.59 6.27 -10.95
CA HIS A 70 1.51 7.71 -11.10
C HIS A 70 2.48 8.15 -12.18
N ASP A 71 1.97 8.73 -13.27
CA ASP A 71 2.79 9.06 -14.44
C ASP A 71 3.68 7.89 -14.93
N ASN A 72 3.11 6.68 -14.97
CA ASN A 72 3.79 5.41 -15.31
C ASN A 72 4.85 4.92 -14.29
N ILE A 73 4.92 5.52 -13.09
CA ILE A 73 5.82 5.10 -12.01
C ILE A 73 5.07 4.15 -11.06
N PRO A 74 5.56 2.92 -10.82
CA PRO A 74 4.99 2.01 -9.83
C PRO A 74 4.99 2.58 -8.41
N ALA A 75 3.85 2.53 -7.73
CA ALA A 75 3.70 3.03 -6.37
C ALA A 75 2.60 2.27 -5.61
N TYR A 76 2.58 2.41 -4.28
CA TYR A 76 1.47 1.89 -3.49
C TYR A 76 1.03 2.83 -2.39
N ILE A 77 -0.23 2.66 -1.98
CA ILE A 77 -0.81 3.35 -0.83
C ILE A 77 -1.49 2.33 0.08
N HIS A 78 -1.32 2.48 1.39
CA HIS A 78 -1.85 1.61 2.42
C HIS A 78 -2.97 2.32 3.18
N PHE A 79 -4.07 1.59 3.36
CA PHE A 79 -5.17 1.98 4.22
C PHE A 79 -5.46 0.91 5.27
N GLU A 80 -5.99 1.32 6.42
CA GLU A 80 -6.49 0.41 7.46
C GLU A 80 -8.00 0.58 7.63
N LYS A 81 -8.72 -0.53 7.69
CA LYS A 81 -10.16 -0.61 7.93
C LYS A 81 -10.46 -0.42 9.42
N ASN A 82 -11.27 0.58 9.72
CA ASN A 82 -11.77 0.84 11.06
C ASN A 82 -12.94 -0.10 11.42
N THR A 83 -13.43 0.00 12.66
CA THR A 83 -14.49 -0.88 13.21
C THR A 83 -15.84 -0.73 12.52
N VAL A 84 -16.12 0.42 11.90
CA VAL A 84 -17.36 0.65 11.14
C VAL A 84 -17.23 0.31 9.65
N GLY A 85 -16.04 -0.14 9.23
CA GLY A 85 -15.77 -0.63 7.89
C GLY A 85 -15.22 0.39 6.89
N ASN A 86 -14.90 1.61 7.33
CA ASN A 86 -14.26 2.64 6.49
C ASN A 86 -12.73 2.54 6.57
N TYR A 87 -12.07 2.94 5.50
CA TYR A 87 -10.62 2.89 5.35
C TYR A 87 -10.00 4.26 5.60
N LYS A 88 -9.07 4.32 6.56
CA LYS A 88 -8.21 5.49 6.80
C LYS A 88 -6.85 5.29 6.13
N PHE A 89 -6.26 6.37 5.64
CA PHE A 89 -4.89 6.36 5.14
C PHE A 89 -3.90 6.02 6.26
N ILE A 90 -2.88 5.22 5.95
CA ILE A 90 -1.77 4.86 6.84
C ILE A 90 -0.45 5.43 6.31
N ASP A 91 0.00 4.94 5.16
CA ASP A 91 1.23 5.36 4.50
C ASP A 91 1.15 5.17 2.98
N ALA A 92 2.16 5.67 2.27
CA ALA A 92 2.34 5.48 0.84
C ALA A 92 3.84 5.46 0.50
N ASP A 93 4.19 4.72 -0.55
CA ASP A 93 5.48 4.80 -1.22
C ASP A 93 5.22 5.21 -2.68
N TYR A 94 5.90 6.27 -3.13
CA TYR A 94 5.75 6.85 -4.46
C TYR A 94 6.70 6.24 -5.48
N GLY A 95 7.41 5.17 -5.12
CA GLY A 95 8.35 4.51 -6.00
C GLY A 95 9.61 5.33 -6.29
N TYR A 96 10.48 4.72 -7.08
CA TYR A 96 11.82 5.24 -7.36
C TYR A 96 11.97 5.61 -8.84
N THR A 97 12.69 6.69 -9.11
CA THR A 97 13.04 7.16 -10.46
C THR A 97 14.51 7.58 -10.51
N GLY A 98 15.07 7.70 -11.72
CA GLY A 98 16.46 8.10 -11.93
C GLY A 98 17.47 7.00 -11.57
N LEU A 99 17.04 5.74 -11.50
CA LEU A 99 17.92 4.61 -11.32
C LEU A 99 18.72 4.36 -12.60
N GLU A 100 19.98 3.96 -12.43
CA GLU A 100 20.83 3.56 -13.55
C GLU A 100 20.21 2.40 -14.34
N ASN A 101 19.42 1.55 -13.68
CA ASN A 101 18.75 0.41 -14.28
C ASN A 101 17.25 0.65 -14.46
N LYS A 102 16.83 0.82 -15.72
CA LYS A 102 15.43 0.96 -16.11
C LYS A 102 14.55 -0.25 -15.72
N THR A 103 15.11 -1.44 -15.58
CA THR A 103 14.36 -2.63 -15.12
C THR A 103 13.82 -2.43 -13.70
N GLU A 104 14.62 -1.82 -12.82
CA GLU A 104 14.25 -1.57 -11.42
C GLU A 104 13.34 -0.35 -11.28
N GLU A 105 13.31 0.55 -12.27
CA GLU A 105 12.28 1.59 -12.34
C GLU A 105 10.93 1.03 -12.80
N ASN A 106 10.99 0.15 -13.82
CA ASN A 106 9.80 -0.38 -14.49
C ASN A 106 9.13 -1.53 -13.74
N LEU A 107 9.88 -2.21 -12.86
CA LEU A 107 9.41 -3.22 -11.93
C LEU A 107 9.93 -2.89 -10.53
N GLN A 108 9.02 -2.52 -9.64
CA GLN A 108 9.34 -2.19 -8.26
C GLN A 108 8.76 -3.22 -7.29
N VAL A 109 9.51 -3.50 -6.23
CA VAL A 109 9.16 -4.51 -5.22
C VAL A 109 9.11 -3.83 -3.87
N PHE A 110 7.93 -3.82 -3.25
CA PHE A 110 7.68 -3.18 -1.96
C PHE A 110 7.47 -4.25 -0.88
N PRO A 111 8.34 -4.37 0.13
CA PRO A 111 8.07 -5.20 1.28
C PRO A 111 6.93 -4.59 2.10
N LEU A 112 5.81 -5.31 2.21
CA LEU A 112 4.65 -4.84 2.97
C LEU A 112 4.85 -5.09 4.47
N PHE A 113 4.11 -4.34 5.28
CA PHE A 113 4.13 -4.49 6.74
C PHE A 113 3.89 -5.95 7.15
N ARG A 114 4.69 -6.40 8.13
CA ARG A 114 4.73 -7.77 8.60
C ARG A 114 4.34 -7.81 10.08
N GLY A 115 3.22 -8.47 10.36
CA GLY A 115 2.78 -8.71 11.74
C GLY A 115 3.50 -9.89 12.40
N TYR A 116 3.18 -10.11 13.68
CA TYR A 116 3.72 -11.20 14.49
C TYR A 116 2.59 -12.06 15.04
N LYS A 117 2.86 -13.34 15.25
CA LYS A 117 2.00 -14.27 15.97
C LYS A 117 2.85 -15.18 16.85
N ASP A 118 2.52 -15.24 18.13
CA ASP A 118 3.21 -16.09 19.12
C ASP A 118 4.74 -15.85 19.15
N GLY A 119 5.15 -14.57 19.05
CA GLY A 119 6.55 -14.15 19.04
C GLY A 119 7.32 -14.48 17.76
N LYS A 120 6.64 -15.00 16.72
CA LYS A 120 7.24 -15.29 15.40
C LYS A 120 6.66 -14.35 14.36
N PRO A 121 7.48 -13.88 13.40
CA PRO A 121 6.98 -13.01 12.36
C PRO A 121 6.12 -13.82 11.37
N LEU A 122 4.99 -13.24 10.93
CA LEU A 122 4.11 -13.81 9.90
C LEU A 122 4.82 -13.89 8.54
N PRO A 123 4.33 -14.52 7.46
CA PRO A 123 5.04 -14.47 6.18
C PRO A 123 5.29 -13.03 5.67
N LEU A 124 6.43 -12.80 5.02
CA LEU A 124 6.75 -11.53 4.37
C LEU A 124 6.04 -11.47 3.01
N ASN A 125 5.22 -10.46 2.79
CA ASN A 125 4.59 -10.22 1.50
C ASN A 125 5.36 -9.13 0.76
N LEU A 126 5.72 -9.42 -0.49
CA LEU A 126 6.32 -8.48 -1.41
C LEU A 126 5.28 -8.09 -2.45
N LEU A 127 4.91 -6.82 -2.50
CA LEU A 127 4.08 -6.27 -3.55
C LEU A 127 4.97 -5.92 -4.75
N VAL A 128 4.79 -6.65 -5.83
CA VAL A 128 5.50 -6.46 -7.08
C VAL A 128 4.59 -5.71 -8.03
N ILE A 129 5.04 -4.56 -8.52
CA ILE A 129 4.29 -3.68 -9.41
C ILE A 129 5.13 -3.40 -10.66
N THR A 130 4.53 -3.56 -11.82
CA THR A 130 5.14 -3.27 -13.12
C THR A 130 4.37 -2.18 -13.86
N ASN A 131 5.11 -1.32 -14.56
CA ASN A 131 4.56 -0.26 -15.39
C ASN A 131 4.41 -0.69 -16.86
N TYR A 132 4.05 0.25 -17.75
CA TYR A 132 3.88 -0.01 -19.18
C TYR A 132 5.18 -0.27 -19.94
N GLU A 133 6.33 0.09 -19.37
CA GLU A 133 7.65 -0.10 -19.97
C GLU A 133 8.35 -1.38 -19.48
N ASN A 134 7.68 -2.15 -18.62
CA ASN A 134 8.24 -3.39 -18.10
C ASN A 134 8.45 -4.43 -19.21
N THR A 135 9.68 -4.94 -19.29
CA THR A 135 10.08 -6.04 -20.20
C THR A 135 10.32 -7.36 -19.47
N VAL A 136 10.26 -7.36 -18.13
CA VAL A 136 10.42 -8.57 -17.31
C VAL A 136 9.17 -9.41 -17.43
N ALA A 137 9.32 -10.71 -17.67
CA ALA A 137 8.21 -11.66 -17.68
C ALA A 137 8.15 -12.49 -16.38
N LYS A 138 9.29 -12.63 -15.69
CA LYS A 138 9.37 -13.36 -14.42
C LYS A 138 10.39 -12.73 -13.48
N LEU A 139 9.99 -12.58 -12.22
CA LEU A 139 10.83 -12.15 -11.11
C LEU A 139 11.14 -13.36 -10.22
N GLY A 140 12.42 -13.66 -10.02
CA GLY A 140 12.89 -14.54 -8.96
C GLY A 140 13.36 -13.74 -7.76
N VAL A 141 12.96 -14.16 -6.56
CA VAL A 141 13.36 -13.52 -5.31
C VAL A 141 13.97 -14.56 -4.39
N ARG A 142 15.14 -14.25 -3.83
CA ARG A 142 15.77 -15.03 -2.76
C ARG A 142 15.80 -14.19 -1.48
N VAL A 143 15.20 -14.73 -0.42
CA VAL A 143 15.42 -14.24 0.94
C VAL A 143 16.67 -14.89 1.50
N VAL A 144 17.56 -14.07 2.07
CA VAL A 144 18.76 -14.53 2.79
C VAL A 144 18.66 -14.05 4.23
N ASN A 145 18.45 -14.97 5.16
CA ASN A 145 18.38 -14.64 6.59
C ASN A 145 19.77 -14.47 7.17
N ALA A 146 19.90 -13.67 8.23
CA ALA A 146 21.13 -13.51 8.98
C ALA A 146 21.68 -14.83 9.55
N THR A 147 20.82 -15.84 9.74
CA THR A 147 21.22 -17.20 10.15
C THR A 147 21.83 -18.06 9.03
N GLY A 148 21.88 -17.53 7.80
CA GLY A 148 22.37 -18.24 6.61
C GLY A 148 21.31 -19.10 5.90
N SER A 149 20.12 -19.27 6.50
CA SER A 149 19.00 -19.96 5.83
C SER A 149 18.45 -19.12 4.67
N THR A 150 18.01 -19.79 3.59
CA THR A 150 17.48 -19.11 2.40
C THR A 150 16.14 -19.69 1.95
N GLU A 151 15.35 -18.87 1.28
CA GLU A 151 14.13 -19.24 0.57
C GLU A 151 14.13 -18.59 -0.80
N LYS A 152 13.70 -19.33 -1.82
CA LYS A 152 13.55 -18.84 -3.19
C LYS A 152 12.10 -18.96 -3.60
N SER A 153 11.59 -17.94 -4.26
CA SER A 153 10.28 -17.95 -4.88
C SER A 153 10.32 -17.20 -6.20
N GLU A 154 9.42 -17.50 -7.11
CA GLU A 154 9.33 -16.86 -8.42
C GLU A 154 7.89 -16.45 -8.68
N ILE A 155 7.72 -15.37 -9.44
CA ILE A 155 6.41 -14.89 -9.87
C ILE A 155 6.47 -14.39 -11.31
N ASN A 156 5.47 -14.75 -12.09
CA ASN A 156 5.29 -14.19 -13.42
C ASN A 156 4.67 -12.79 -13.30
N VAL A 157 5.15 -11.86 -14.11
CA VAL A 157 4.70 -10.48 -14.16
C VAL A 157 4.40 -10.08 -15.60
N SER A 158 3.53 -9.08 -15.77
CA SER A 158 3.13 -8.58 -17.10
C SER A 158 3.20 -7.06 -17.14
N THR A 159 2.51 -6.42 -18.08
CA THR A 159 2.66 -4.99 -18.39
C THR A 159 1.27 -4.37 -18.60
N PRO A 160 0.84 -3.41 -17.76
CA PRO A 160 1.22 -3.23 -16.36
C PRO A 160 0.60 -4.34 -15.50
N SER A 161 1.15 -4.59 -14.32
CA SER A 161 0.63 -5.63 -13.42
C SER A 161 0.96 -5.36 -11.97
N ALA A 162 0.16 -5.94 -11.07
CA ALA A 162 0.47 -5.99 -9.66
C ALA A 162 0.22 -7.41 -9.17
N SER A 163 1.16 -7.90 -8.35
CA SER A 163 1.15 -9.25 -7.80
C SER A 163 1.77 -9.29 -6.41
N ILE A 164 1.38 -10.28 -5.60
CA ILE A 164 1.91 -10.49 -4.25
C ILE A 164 2.75 -11.76 -4.28
N LEU A 165 4.00 -11.65 -3.84
CA LEU A 165 4.89 -12.78 -3.62
C LEU A 165 5.11 -12.97 -2.11
N THR A 166 4.71 -14.11 -1.59
CA THR A 166 4.82 -14.42 -0.16
C THR A 166 6.07 -15.27 0.11
N MET A 167 6.89 -14.82 1.06
CA MET A 167 8.08 -15.50 1.56
C MET A 167 7.81 -16.01 2.99
N TYR A 168 7.76 -17.33 3.18
CA TYR A 168 7.34 -17.96 4.43
C TYR A 168 8.47 -18.13 5.44
N LYS A 169 9.73 -18.07 5.00
CA LYS A 169 10.91 -18.34 5.82
C LYS A 169 11.76 -17.10 6.08
N ALA A 170 11.26 -15.90 5.79
CA ALA A 170 11.93 -14.67 6.19
C ALA A 170 12.01 -14.59 7.73
N SER A 171 13.17 -14.27 8.26
CA SER A 171 13.41 -13.99 9.68
C SER A 171 13.26 -12.49 9.97
N GLU A 172 13.61 -12.04 11.17
CA GLU A 172 13.64 -10.61 11.53
C GLU A 172 14.67 -9.83 10.72
N ALA A 173 15.85 -10.43 10.52
CA ALA A 173 16.96 -9.83 9.82
C ALA A 173 17.23 -10.62 8.55
N PHE A 174 16.90 -10.02 7.41
CA PHE A 174 17.07 -10.62 6.09
C PHE A 174 17.49 -9.59 5.06
N SER A 175 18.05 -10.07 3.96
CA SER A 175 18.18 -9.33 2.72
C SER A 175 17.40 -10.01 1.60
N LEU A 176 17.08 -9.24 0.56
CA LEU A 176 16.41 -9.71 -0.64
C LEU A 176 17.39 -9.62 -1.81
N GLU A 177 17.45 -10.70 -2.59
CA GLU A 177 18.18 -10.74 -3.85
C GLU A 177 17.19 -11.00 -4.98
N TYR A 178 17.36 -10.30 -6.09
CA TYR A 178 16.44 -10.33 -7.22
C TYR A 178 17.11 -10.91 -8.46
N LYS A 179 16.32 -11.64 -9.24
CA LYS A 179 16.64 -12.09 -10.59
C LYS A 179 15.50 -11.78 -11.54
N TYR A 180 15.82 -11.23 -12.69
CA TYR A 180 14.86 -10.76 -13.67
C TYR A 180 15.02 -11.55 -14.95
N PHE A 181 13.92 -12.10 -15.46
CA PHE A 181 13.92 -12.91 -16.66
C PHE A 181 13.02 -12.31 -17.73
N ASP A 182 13.49 -12.31 -18.98
CA ASP A 182 12.69 -11.89 -20.12
C ASP A 182 11.65 -12.95 -20.50
N LYS A 183 10.82 -12.65 -21.51
CA LYS A 183 9.79 -13.56 -22.03
C LYS A 183 10.33 -14.89 -22.58
N ASN A 184 11.62 -14.97 -22.90
CA ASN A 184 12.28 -16.18 -23.38
C ASN A 184 12.95 -16.96 -22.23
N GLY A 185 12.82 -16.48 -20.99
CA GLY A 185 13.46 -17.07 -19.81
C GLY A 185 14.95 -16.70 -19.67
N LYS A 186 15.47 -15.77 -20.48
CA LYS A 186 16.85 -15.31 -20.36
C LYS A 186 16.99 -14.37 -19.17
N LEU A 187 18.02 -14.60 -18.36
CA LEU A 187 18.39 -13.70 -17.27
C LEU A 187 18.79 -12.33 -17.84
N ILE A 188 18.10 -11.29 -17.39
CA ILE A 188 18.39 -9.89 -17.69
C ILE A 188 19.30 -9.31 -16.59
N LYS A 189 19.07 -9.73 -15.33
CA LYS A 189 19.88 -9.38 -14.15
C LYS A 189 19.69 -10.42 -13.06
#